data_AF-A0A151JVK3-F1
#
_entry.id   AF-A0A151JVK3-F1
#
_cell.length_a   1.000
_cell.length_b   1.000
_cell.length_c   1.000
_cell.angle_alpha   90.00
_cell.angle_beta   90.00
_cell.angle_gamma   90.00
#
_symmetry.space_group_name_H-M   'P 1'
#
loop_
_entity.id
_entity.type
_entity.pdbx_description
1 polymer ?
#
loop_
_entity_poly.entity_id
_entity_poly.type
_entity_poly.pdbx_seq_one_letter_code
_entity_poly.pdbx_strand_id
1 'polypeptide(L)'
;MNQSTCIKCKRFILRKCPCSFCGADNGLRLANDCNPIVATGNDRLEPILETFNARMVEFDGVLQRLGDVEDATNRLAAATDGLFTDLVAMSARQVILEERFARLQGKVRAGPATSAGSSYALTDVC
;
A
#
# COMPACT_ATOMS: atom_id res chain seq x y z
N MET A 1 44.38 -42.91 22.64
CA MET A 1 44.16 -41.67 21.87
C MET A 1 45.04 -40.57 22.45
N ASN A 2 45.96 -40.01 21.68
CA ASN A 2 46.99 -39.10 22.18
C ASN A 2 46.87 -37.75 21.46
N GLN A 3 45.82 -36.98 21.76
CA GLN A 3 45.65 -35.62 21.24
C GLN A 3 46.51 -34.65 22.05
N SER A 4 47.13 -33.68 21.39
CA SER A 4 47.85 -32.60 22.06
C SER A 4 46.97 -31.33 22.08
N THR A 5 47.23 -30.41 23.00
CA THR A 5 46.54 -29.12 23.06
C THR A 5 47.46 -27.99 22.62
N CYS A 6 46.91 -27.03 21.87
CA CYS A 6 47.66 -25.84 21.50
C CYS A 6 47.92 -24.98 22.73
N ILE A 7 49.17 -24.54 22.89
CA ILE A 7 49.59 -23.77 24.08
C ILE A 7 48.89 -22.40 24.13
N LYS A 8 48.66 -21.77 22.97
CA LYS A 8 48.05 -20.44 22.88
C LYS A 8 46.53 -20.44 23.05
N CYS A 9 45.81 -21.35 22.39
CA CYS A 9 44.34 -21.32 22.37
C CYS A 9 43.67 -22.47 23.15
N LYS A 10 44.46 -23.34 23.80
CA LYS A 10 44.00 -24.50 24.61
C LYS A 10 43.10 -25.50 23.88
N ARG A 11 42.98 -25.41 22.55
CA ARG A 11 42.19 -26.34 21.74
C ARG A 11 42.97 -27.61 21.42
N PHE A 12 42.26 -28.72 21.25
CA PHE A 12 42.84 -29.97 20.78
C PHE A 12 43.36 -29.82 19.34
N ILE A 13 44.59 -30.28 19.13
CA ILE A 13 45.28 -30.26 17.85
C ILE A 13 45.80 -31.65 17.53
N LEU A 14 45.92 -31.93 16.23
CA LEU A 14 46.60 -33.12 15.75
C LEU A 14 48.09 -33.02 16.13
N ARG A 15 48.64 -34.07 16.76
CA ARG A 15 50.09 -34.14 17.04
C ARG A 15 50.82 -34.04 15.70
N LYS A 16 51.59 -32.95 15.51
CA LYS A 16 52.48 -32.63 14.37
C LYS A 16 52.00 -31.54 13.39
N CYS A 17 50.84 -30.90 13.60
CA CYS A 17 50.42 -29.76 12.77
C CYS A 17 50.38 -28.43 13.53
N PRO A 18 50.62 -27.29 12.85
CA PRO A 18 50.33 -25.96 13.39
C PRO A 18 48.86 -25.86 13.80
N CYS A 19 48.56 -25.01 14.78
CA CYS A 19 47.16 -24.79 15.15
C CYS A 19 46.41 -24.13 13.98
N SER A 20 45.42 -24.81 13.40
CA SER A 20 44.60 -24.27 12.30
C SER A 20 43.83 -23.00 12.67
N PHE A 21 43.67 -22.72 13.96
CA PHE A 21 42.92 -21.57 14.45
C PHE A 21 43.79 -20.33 14.67
N CYS A 22 45.04 -20.49 15.13
CA CYS A 22 45.90 -19.35 15.48
C CYS A 22 47.28 -19.37 14.79
N GLY A 23 47.53 -20.36 13.93
CA GLY A 23 48.78 -20.49 13.15
C GLY A 23 50.03 -20.78 13.98
N ALA A 24 49.91 -20.97 15.30
CA ALA A 24 51.07 -21.14 16.16
C ALA A 24 51.75 -22.50 15.92
N ASP A 25 53.07 -22.45 15.68
CA ASP A 25 53.94 -23.63 15.77
C ASP A 25 54.04 -24.05 17.24
N ASN A 26 53.67 -25.30 17.54
CA ASN A 26 53.72 -25.84 18.89
C ASN A 26 55.05 -26.56 19.19
N GLY A 27 56.11 -26.28 18.40
CA GLY A 27 57.44 -26.88 18.58
C GLY A 27 57.47 -28.38 18.28
N LEU A 28 56.47 -28.87 17.55
CA LEU A 28 56.39 -30.27 17.12
C LEU A 28 57.02 -30.36 15.72
N ARG A 29 57.90 -31.35 15.50
CA ARG A 29 58.52 -31.59 14.18
C ARG A 29 57.44 -31.58 13.10
N LEU A 30 57.56 -30.64 12.15
CA LEU A 30 56.65 -30.44 11.04
C LEU A 30 56.53 -31.77 10.28
N ALA A 31 55.36 -32.40 10.31
CA ALA A 31 55.07 -33.50 9.41
C ALA A 31 54.66 -32.89 8.07
N ASN A 32 55.32 -33.32 6.99
CA ASN A 32 55.01 -32.87 5.62
C ASN A 32 53.59 -33.25 5.16
N ASP A 33 52.82 -33.97 5.98
CA ASP A 33 51.44 -34.41 5.69
C ASP A 33 50.37 -33.44 6.21
N CYS A 34 50.73 -32.29 6.78
CA CYS A 34 49.77 -31.28 7.22
C CYS A 34 49.27 -30.45 6.03
N ASN A 35 48.46 -31.06 5.15
CA ASN A 35 47.72 -30.31 4.14
C ASN A 35 46.71 -29.39 4.85
N PRO A 36 46.80 -28.05 4.66
CA PRO A 36 45.78 -27.16 5.17
C PRO A 36 44.49 -27.46 4.40
N ILE A 37 43.48 -27.97 5.11
CA ILE A 37 42.11 -28.01 4.58
C ILE A 37 41.74 -26.55 4.35
N VAL A 38 41.78 -26.11 3.10
CA VAL A 38 41.31 -24.79 2.67
C VAL A 38 39.84 -24.73 3.05
N ALA A 39 39.52 -23.85 4.00
CA ALA A 39 38.17 -23.67 4.48
C ALA A 39 37.30 -23.08 3.36
N THR A 40 36.43 -23.90 2.79
CA THR A 40 35.34 -23.57 1.86
C THR A 40 34.18 -22.82 2.54
N GLY A 41 34.50 -21.87 3.42
CA GLY A 41 33.50 -21.11 4.19
C GLY A 41 32.71 -20.12 3.33
N ASN A 42 33.31 -19.58 2.27
CA ASN A 42 32.69 -18.57 1.41
C ASN A 42 31.64 -19.16 0.47
N ASP A 43 31.85 -20.39 -0.04
CA ASP A 43 30.94 -21.06 -0.99
C ASP A 43 29.54 -21.32 -0.40
N ARG A 44 29.41 -21.32 0.93
CA ARG A 44 28.12 -21.48 1.63
C ARG A 44 27.38 -20.17 1.87
N LEU A 45 28.08 -19.03 1.89
CA LEU A 45 27.50 -17.71 2.18
C LEU A 45 26.91 -17.06 0.94
N GLU A 46 27.54 -17.28 -0.21
CA GLU A 46 27.13 -16.73 -1.50
C GLU A 46 25.68 -17.07 -1.90
N PRO A 47 25.22 -18.34 -1.85
CA PRO A 47 23.82 -18.67 -2.16
C PRO A 47 22.82 -18.10 -1.14
N ILE A 48 23.24 -17.87 0.11
CA ILE A 48 22.39 -17.26 1.14
C ILE A 48 22.18 -15.78 0.82
N LEU A 49 23.23 -15.07 0.42
CA LEU A 49 23.15 -13.66 0.03
C LEU A 49 22.32 -13.48 -1.24
N GLU A 50 22.48 -14.37 -2.22
CA GLU A 50 21.69 -14.34 -3.46
C GLU A 50 20.20 -14.56 -3.18
N THR A 51 19.88 -15.53 -2.31
CA THR A 51 18.50 -15.78 -1.86
C THR A 51 17.91 -14.58 -1.13
N PHE A 52 18.70 -13.94 -0.27
CA PHE A 52 18.26 -12.73 0.45
C PHE A 52 18.00 -11.58 -0.52
N ASN A 53 18.90 -11.35 -1.48
CA ASN A 53 18.77 -10.30 -2.47
C ASN A 53 17.53 -10.52 -3.36
N ALA A 54 17.27 -11.76 -3.79
CA ALA A 54 16.06 -12.11 -4.55
C ALA A 54 14.77 -11.77 -3.77
N ARG A 55 14.74 -12.08 -2.47
CA ARG A 55 13.58 -11.73 -1.61
C ARG A 55 13.42 -10.23 -1.44
N MET A 56 14.51 -9.47 -1.33
CA MET A 56 14.43 -8.01 -1.24
C MET A 56 13.80 -7.41 -2.52
N VAL A 57 14.19 -7.90 -3.69
CA VAL A 57 13.59 -7.50 -4.96
C VAL A 57 12.09 -7.85 -5.03
N GLU A 58 11.70 -9.02 -4.52
CA GLU A 58 10.29 -9.39 -4.42
C GLU A 58 9.51 -8.45 -3.48
N PHE A 59 10.09 -8.08 -2.33
CA PHE A 59 9.51 -7.12 -1.39
C PHE A 59 9.35 -5.74 -2.00
N ASP A 60 10.34 -5.23 -2.72
CA ASP A 60 10.25 -3.96 -3.44
C ASP A 60 9.11 -4.00 -4.46
N GLY A 61 8.96 -5.12 -5.17
CA GLY A 61 7.82 -5.34 -6.07
C GLY A 61 6.46 -5.35 -5.37
N VAL A 62 6.38 -5.85 -4.14
CA VAL A 62 5.15 -5.78 -3.32
C VAL A 62 4.87 -4.35 -2.88
N LEU A 63 5.88 -3.60 -2.44
CA LEU A 63 5.75 -2.20 -2.03
C LEU A 63 5.30 -1.31 -3.19
N GLN A 64 5.84 -1.54 -4.39
CA GLN A 64 5.39 -0.82 -5.59
C GLN A 64 3.91 -1.06 -5.87
N ARG A 65 3.46 -2.32 -5.85
CA ARG A 65 2.05 -2.66 -6.04
C ARG A 65 1.15 -2.05 -4.97
N LEU A 66 1.63 -1.96 -3.72
CA LEU A 66 0.90 -1.30 -2.66
C LEU A 66 0.73 0.20 -2.92
N GLY A 67 1.79 0.86 -3.41
CA GLY A 67 1.71 2.25 -3.85
C GLY A 67 0.72 2.46 -4.99
N ASP A 68 0.68 1.55 -5.96
CA ASP A 68 -0.30 1.61 -7.06
C ASP A 68 -1.75 1.47 -6.55
N VAL A 69 -1.98 0.61 -5.55
CA VAL A 69 -3.29 0.44 -4.90
C VAL A 69 -3.68 1.68 -4.11
N GLU A 70 -2.73 2.32 -3.42
CA GLU A 70 -2.95 3.57 -2.69
C GLU A 70 -3.36 4.70 -3.66
N ASP A 71 -2.66 4.86 -4.78
CA ASP A 71 -3.02 5.85 -5.81
C ASP A 71 -4.42 5.59 -6.38
N ALA A 72 -4.74 4.34 -6.72
CA ALA A 72 -6.06 3.95 -7.20
C ALA A 72 -7.17 4.27 -6.17
N THR A 73 -6.88 4.03 -4.89
CA THR A 73 -7.81 4.33 -3.78
C THR A 73 -8.03 5.83 -3.64
N ASN A 74 -6.97 6.63 -3.74
CA ASN A 74 -7.05 8.09 -3.68
C ASN A 74 -7.86 8.67 -4.85
N ARG A 75 -7.66 8.14 -6.06
CA ARG A 75 -8.45 8.53 -7.24
C ARG A 75 -9.93 8.16 -7.08
N LEU A 76 -10.23 7.00 -6.51
CA LEU A 76 -11.60 6.58 -6.23
C LEU A 76 -12.27 7.47 -5.18
N ALA A 77 -11.54 7.86 -4.12
CA ALA A 77 -12.03 8.79 -3.12
C ALA A 77 -12.39 10.14 -3.74
N ALA A 78 -11.49 10.72 -4.55
CA ALA A 78 -11.74 11.98 -5.25
C ALA A 78 -12.96 11.91 -6.19
N ALA A 79 -13.12 10.81 -6.92
CA ALA A 79 -14.28 10.60 -7.78
C ALA A 79 -15.58 10.49 -6.97
N THR A 80 -15.54 9.84 -5.81
CA THR A 80 -16.69 9.69 -4.91
C THR A 80 -17.11 11.04 -4.32
N ASP A 81 -16.16 11.86 -3.89
CA ASP A 81 -16.43 13.21 -3.38
C ASP A 81 -17.03 14.12 -4.46
N GLY A 82 -16.56 13.98 -5.70
CA GLY A 82 -17.14 14.65 -6.86
C GLY A 82 -18.60 14.25 -7.08
N LEU A 83 -18.88 12.95 -7.10
CA LEU A 83 -20.25 12.42 -7.25
C LEU A 83 -21.17 12.87 -6.12
N PHE A 84 -20.67 12.93 -4.88
CA PHE A 84 -21.43 13.41 -3.75
C PHE A 84 -21.79 14.89 -3.91
N THR A 85 -20.84 15.71 -4.35
CA THR A 85 -21.07 17.13 -4.64
C THR A 85 -22.13 17.32 -5.73
N ASP A 86 -22.05 16.54 -6.80
CA ASP A 86 -23.04 16.56 -7.89
C ASP A 86 -24.44 16.14 -7.39
N LEU A 87 -24.52 15.11 -6.55
CA LEU A 87 -25.78 14.65 -5.96
C LEU A 87 -26.42 15.74 -5.08
N VAL A 88 -25.63 16.46 -4.29
CA VAL A 88 -26.10 17.60 -3.49
C VAL A 88 -26.62 18.71 -4.41
N ALA A 89 -25.89 19.04 -5.47
CA ALA A 89 -26.32 20.06 -6.44
C ALA A 89 -27.62 19.66 -7.17
N MET A 90 -27.75 18.39 -7.57
CA MET A 90 -28.98 17.86 -8.15
C MET A 90 -30.15 17.92 -7.17
N SER A 91 -29.92 17.56 -5.91
CA SER A 91 -30.94 17.63 -4.85
C SER A 91 -31.43 19.06 -4.63
N ALA A 92 -30.52 20.04 -4.63
CA ALA A 92 -30.91 21.45 -4.53
C ALA A 92 -31.76 21.91 -5.74
N ARG A 93 -31.41 21.47 -6.96
CA ARG A 93 -32.22 21.76 -8.16
C ARG A 93 -33.60 21.12 -8.08
N GLN A 94 -33.70 19.90 -7.54
CA GLN A 94 -34.96 19.20 -7.35
C GLN A 94 -35.90 19.98 -6.42
N VAL A 95 -35.38 20.45 -5.27
CA VAL A 95 -36.16 21.29 -4.33
C VAL A 95 -36.69 22.56 -5.01
N ILE A 96 -35.87 23.23 -5.81
CA ILE A 96 -36.29 24.43 -6.56
C ILE A 96 -37.39 24.09 -7.57
N LEU A 97 -37.26 22.95 -8.27
CA LEU A 97 -38.27 22.50 -9.23
C LEU A 97 -39.60 22.19 -8.53
N GLU A 98 -39.56 21.48 -7.40
CA GLU A 98 -40.75 21.18 -6.60
C GLU A 98 -41.45 22.46 -6.12
N GLU A 99 -40.70 23.46 -5.64
CA GLU A 99 -41.26 24.74 -5.23
C GLU A 99 -41.95 25.47 -6.40
N ARG A 100 -41.30 25.49 -7.58
CA ARG A 100 -41.88 26.09 -8.79
C ARG A 100 -43.14 25.35 -9.22
N PHE A 101 -43.15 24.03 -9.13
CA PHE A 101 -44.30 23.20 -9.47
C PHE A 101 -45.48 23.48 -8.52
N ALA A 102 -45.22 23.56 -7.22
CA ALA A 102 -46.22 23.92 -6.21
C ALA A 102 -46.81 25.32 -6.46
N ARG A 103 -45.97 26.32 -6.80
CA ARG A 103 -46.43 27.67 -7.16
C ARG A 103 -47.32 27.67 -8.40
N LEU A 104 -46.95 26.92 -9.44
CA LEU A 104 -47.76 26.79 -10.65
C LEU A 104 -49.09 26.10 -10.36
N GLN A 105 -49.08 25.01 -9.60
CA GLN A 105 -50.29 24.31 -9.19
C GLN A 105 -51.23 25.22 -8.38
N GLY A 106 -50.68 26.04 -7.48
CA GLY A 106 -51.42 27.07 -6.76
C GLY A 106 -52.08 28.09 -7.68
N LYS A 107 -51.35 28.60 -8.69
CA LYS A 107 -51.91 29.54 -9.69
C LYS A 107 -53.01 28.91 -10.55
N VAL A 108 -52.82 27.67 -11.01
CA VAL A 108 -53.84 26.95 -11.79
C VAL A 108 -55.10 26.74 -10.94
N ARG A 109 -54.95 26.34 -9.67
CA ARG A 109 -56.08 26.13 -8.76
C ARG A 109 -56.78 27.43 -8.37
N ALA A 110 -56.06 28.55 -8.29
CA ALA A 110 -56.64 29.86 -8.03
C ALA A 110 -57.52 30.36 -9.20
N GLY A 111 -57.31 29.83 -10.42
CA GLY A 111 -58.03 30.23 -11.63
C GLY A 111 -57.92 31.73 -11.94
N PRO A 112 -58.48 32.21 -13.07
CA PRO A 112 -58.75 33.63 -13.23
C PRO A 112 -59.90 34.00 -12.28
N ALA A 113 -59.59 34.38 -11.05
CA ALA A 113 -60.51 35.18 -10.28
C ALA A 113 -60.67 36.51 -11.03
N THR A 114 -61.91 36.83 -11.43
CA THR A 114 -62.38 38.02 -12.17
C THR A 114 -62.26 38.00 -13.69
N SER A 115 -63.32 37.53 -14.35
CA SER A 115 -63.94 38.26 -15.47
C SER A 115 -65.37 37.75 -15.71
N ALA A 116 -66.26 38.00 -14.75
CA ALA A 116 -67.70 37.95 -14.98
C ALA A 116 -68.27 39.36 -14.77
N GLY A 117 -68.29 40.12 -15.87
CA GLY A 117 -69.35 41.08 -16.21
C GLY A 117 -69.64 42.22 -15.25
N SER A 118 -68.76 43.24 -15.22
CA SER A 118 -69.23 44.62 -15.02
C SER A 118 -69.33 45.26 -16.40
N SER A 119 -70.56 45.45 -16.92
CA SER A 119 -70.89 46.48 -17.93
C SER A 119 -72.38 46.47 -18.30
N TYR A 120 -73.14 47.33 -17.62
CA TYR A 120 -74.24 48.22 -18.08
C TYR A 120 -75.04 47.86 -19.35
N ALA A 121 -76.35 47.61 -19.16
CA ALA A 121 -77.50 47.92 -20.05
C ALA A 121 -78.77 47.36 -19.37
N LEU A 122 -79.97 47.95 -19.30
CA LEU A 122 -80.54 49.24 -19.67
C LEU A 122 -81.93 49.21 -18.95
N THR A 123 -82.29 50.25 -18.20
CA THR A 123 -83.63 50.38 -17.62
C THR A 123 -84.65 50.49 -18.74
N ASP A 124 -85.58 49.53 -18.84
CA ASP A 124 -86.76 49.67 -19.69
C ASP A 124 -87.94 50.19 -18.85
N VAL A 125 -88.61 51.17 -19.42
CA VAL A 125 -89.68 51.99 -18.84
C VAL A 125 -91.01 51.38 -19.26
N CYS A 126 -91.87 51.06 -18.28
CA CYS A 126 -93.32 50.96 -18.45
C CYS A 126 -94.00 51.67 -17.29
#